data_AF-A0A813DXG3-F1
#
_entry.id   AF-A0A813DXG3-F1
#
_cell.length_a   1.000
_cell.length_b   1.000
_cell.length_c   1.000
_cell.angle_alpha   90.00
_cell.angle_beta   90.00
_cell.angle_gamma   90.00
#
_symmetry.space_group_name_H-M   'P 1'
#
loop_
_entity.id
_entity.type
_entity.pdbx_description
1 polymer ?
#
loop_
_entity_poly.entity_id
_entity_poly.type
_entity_poly.pdbx_seq_one_letter_code
_entity_poly.pdbx_strand_id
1 'polypeptide(L)'
;MGSATLPFGHALLHAGWPFPLIVQMPLMLVIAASLMLISEPHFDESAVALAIPLFVVILQLTLKCKSRRHHRRRLDKAIEDFCKKLGHGDGSIAVDPGPGRAIMLKKLLGFAQHFADFTRDRNMYYVEPNIVRQLTAPYKTSLAEFLGASRLNWFVSHWWGNNFQDTMNALKQHAICGKTAEDWSGVNYWICTFSNNQHKLKEEIPGRLEDSSFFKALHSGFCDGVCMILDEHAEPLTRSWCLFEFLQIVQLSEKMKDFQGLVFCHTSGVLDYGTASVAVALGICKRLSNMRLEDASASSQSDKEMIDALVIDQLGSFANFDSKLRKEIIEAMDAAKLAYEREFQALAPAEANSGPGSSQESL
;
A
#
# COMPACT_ATOMS: atom_id res chain seq x y z
N MET A 1 -17.20 -8.64 9.05
CA MET A 1 -16.52 -9.79 9.71
C MET A 1 -15.66 -10.46 8.67
N GLY A 2 -14.34 -10.29 8.75
CA GLY A 2 -13.39 -10.87 7.79
C GLY A 2 -12.11 -11.23 8.53
N SER A 3 -12.05 -12.47 9.01
CA SER A 3 -10.82 -13.06 9.51
C SER A 3 -10.04 -13.56 8.30
N ALA A 4 -9.06 -12.79 7.83
CA ALA A 4 -8.08 -13.29 6.88
C ALA A 4 -7.23 -14.36 7.59
N THR A 5 -7.55 -15.63 7.34
CA THR A 5 -6.72 -16.75 7.76
C THR A 5 -5.52 -16.83 6.83
N LEU A 6 -4.34 -16.49 7.33
CA LEU A 6 -3.08 -16.78 6.65
C LEU A 6 -2.95 -18.30 6.42
N PRO A 7 -2.35 -18.75 5.31
CA PRO A 7 -2.10 -20.16 5.05
C PRO A 7 -1.27 -20.76 6.19
N PHE A 8 -1.73 -21.91 6.69
CA PHE A 8 -1.27 -22.57 7.93
C PHE A 8 0.26 -22.71 8.05
N GLY A 9 0.97 -22.88 6.93
CA GLY A 9 2.44 -23.02 6.89
C GLY A 9 3.22 -21.75 7.24
N HIS A 10 2.74 -20.56 6.85
CA HIS A 10 3.46 -19.30 7.06
C HIS A 10 3.35 -18.79 8.52
N ALA A 11 2.28 -19.18 9.21
CA ALA A 11 2.03 -18.82 10.60
C ALA A 11 2.97 -19.54 11.60
N LEU A 12 3.62 -20.64 11.18
CA LEU A 12 4.55 -21.41 12.01
C LEU A 12 5.97 -20.82 12.02
N LEU A 13 6.35 -20.05 11.00
CA LEU A 13 7.74 -19.59 10.81
C LEU A 13 7.97 -18.10 11.14
N HIS A 14 6.93 -17.27 11.19
CA HIS A 14 7.07 -15.80 11.37
C HIS A 14 6.47 -15.20 12.65
N ALA A 15 6.18 -16.01 13.68
CA ALA A 15 5.80 -15.43 14.98
C ALA A 15 7.06 -15.00 15.73
N GLY A 16 7.33 -13.68 15.80
CA GLY A 16 8.40 -13.06 16.58
C GLY A 16 8.30 -13.27 18.10
N TRP A 17 8.48 -14.52 18.53
CA TRP A 17 8.59 -15.00 19.92
C TRP A 17 9.65 -16.12 19.87
N PRO A 18 10.56 -16.26 20.85
CA PRO A 18 11.98 -16.51 20.55
C PRO A 18 12.35 -17.89 19.99
N PHE A 19 11.40 -18.82 19.80
CA PHE A 19 11.69 -20.11 19.15
C PHE A 19 10.51 -20.63 18.31
N PRO A 20 10.76 -21.28 17.15
CA PRO A 20 9.73 -21.95 16.37
C PRO A 20 9.00 -23.01 17.18
N LEU A 21 7.71 -23.18 16.91
CA LEU A 21 6.81 -24.14 17.59
C LEU A 21 7.34 -25.58 17.61
N ILE A 22 8.07 -25.96 16.56
CA ILE A 22 8.73 -27.27 16.39
C ILE A 22 9.81 -27.52 17.45
N VAL A 23 10.44 -26.46 17.98
CA VAL A 23 11.50 -26.57 19.00
C VAL A 23 10.92 -26.54 20.41
N GLN A 24 9.82 -25.82 20.62
CA GLN A 24 9.20 -25.69 21.94
C GLN A 24 8.41 -26.94 22.36
N MET A 25 7.77 -27.64 21.43
CA MET A 25 6.98 -28.83 21.77
C MET A 25 7.83 -29.99 22.34
N PRO A 26 8.97 -30.38 21.73
CA PRO A 26 9.83 -31.42 22.29
C PRO A 26 10.38 -31.06 23.66
N LEU A 27 10.81 -29.81 23.87
CA LEU A 27 11.37 -29.37 25.14
C LEU A 27 10.34 -29.39 26.27
N MET A 28 9.12 -28.93 26.00
CA MET A 28 8.03 -28.96 26.99
C MET A 28 7.54 -30.39 27.27
N LEU A 29 7.53 -31.27 26.27
CA LEU A 29 7.24 -32.70 26.45
C LEU A 29 8.28 -33.38 27.33
N VAL A 30 9.57 -33.07 27.14
CA VAL A 30 10.66 -33.60 27.97
C VAL A 30 10.50 -33.12 29.42
N ILE A 31 10.27 -31.82 29.66
CA ILE A 31 10.10 -31.28 31.02
C ILE A 31 8.88 -31.90 31.72
N ALA A 32 7.75 -32.03 31.02
CA ALA A 32 6.53 -32.61 31.58
C ALA A 32 6.70 -34.12 31.88
N ALA A 33 7.35 -34.87 30.99
CA ALA A 33 7.68 -36.28 31.22
C ALA A 33 8.66 -36.45 32.41
N SER A 34 9.67 -35.58 32.53
CA SER A 34 10.61 -35.61 33.65
C SER A 34 9.95 -35.31 34.99
N LEU A 35 9.04 -34.34 35.06
CA LEU A 35 8.33 -34.00 36.30
C LEU A 35 7.38 -35.12 36.73
N MET A 36 6.75 -35.82 35.78
CA MET A 36 5.82 -36.93 36.04
C MET A 36 6.53 -38.21 36.50
N LEU A 37 7.68 -38.53 35.92
CA LEU A 37 8.53 -39.64 36.34
C LEU A 37 9.04 -39.50 37.78
N ILE A 38 9.14 -38.27 38.28
CA ILE A 38 9.58 -37.97 39.64
C ILE A 38 8.40 -38.08 40.65
N SER A 39 7.15 -37.93 40.20
CA SER A 39 6.02 -37.73 41.11
C SER A 39 5.28 -39.00 41.55
N GLU A 40 5.08 -40.05 40.72
CA GLU A 40 4.46 -41.32 41.18
C GLU A 40 4.78 -42.57 40.32
N PRO A 41 4.93 -43.77 40.94
CA PRO A 41 5.34 -45.01 40.25
C PRO A 41 4.22 -45.85 39.61
N HIS A 42 2.94 -45.47 39.68
CA HIS A 42 1.81 -46.29 39.17
C HIS A 42 0.81 -45.48 38.32
N PHE A 43 1.27 -44.77 37.29
CA PHE A 43 0.42 -43.97 36.40
C PHE A 43 0.14 -44.66 35.05
N ASP A 44 -1.09 -44.56 34.55
CA ASP A 44 -1.51 -45.06 33.23
C ASP A 44 -0.85 -44.22 32.12
N GLU A 45 0.11 -44.82 31.41
CA GLU A 45 0.90 -44.17 30.35
C GLU A 45 0.04 -43.51 29.26
N SER A 46 -1.15 -44.06 29.00
CA SER A 46 -2.06 -43.56 27.96
C SER A 46 -2.69 -42.20 28.31
N ALA A 47 -2.95 -41.94 29.59
CA ALA A 47 -3.51 -40.68 30.05
C ALA A 47 -2.49 -39.54 29.97
N VAL A 48 -1.22 -39.82 30.26
CA VAL A 48 -0.12 -38.85 30.22
C VAL A 48 0.19 -38.43 28.79
N ALA A 49 0.18 -39.38 27.86
CA ALA A 49 0.43 -39.14 26.44
C ALA A 49 -0.57 -38.14 25.81
N LEU A 50 -1.81 -38.07 26.32
CA LEU A 50 -2.83 -37.12 25.86
C LEU A 50 -2.85 -35.80 26.64
N ALA A 51 -2.54 -35.85 27.95
CA ALA A 51 -2.61 -34.67 28.81
C ALA A 51 -1.54 -33.61 28.47
N ILE A 52 -0.31 -34.03 28.13
CA ILE A 52 0.78 -33.08 27.86
C ILE A 52 0.55 -32.28 26.57
N PRO A 53 0.21 -32.89 25.41
CA PRO A 53 -0.12 -32.12 24.21
C PRO A 53 -1.30 -31.17 24.42
N LEU A 54 -2.35 -31.62 25.14
CA LEU A 54 -3.51 -30.78 25.45
C LEU A 54 -3.12 -29.58 26.31
N PHE A 55 -2.29 -29.78 27.34
CA PHE A 55 -1.78 -28.68 28.18
C PHE A 55 -0.94 -27.70 27.37
N VAL A 56 -0.05 -28.17 26.50
CA VAL A 56 0.76 -27.30 25.63
C VAL A 56 -0.13 -26.49 24.70
N VAL A 57 -1.15 -27.10 24.09
CA VAL A 57 -2.12 -26.38 23.23
C VAL A 57 -2.86 -25.32 24.03
N ILE A 58 -3.37 -25.65 25.24
CA ILE A 58 -4.08 -24.69 26.10
C ILE A 58 -3.16 -23.54 26.52
N LEU A 59 -1.92 -23.82 26.91
CA LEU A 59 -0.94 -22.80 27.28
C LEU A 59 -0.63 -21.88 26.10
N GLN A 60 -0.39 -22.43 24.91
CA GLN A 60 -0.16 -21.65 23.71
C GLN A 60 -1.35 -20.78 23.33
N LEU A 61 -2.58 -21.30 23.41
CA LEU A 61 -3.79 -20.53 23.19
C LEU A 61 -3.91 -19.40 24.21
N THR A 62 -3.64 -19.68 25.49
CA THR A 62 -3.69 -18.68 26.57
C THR A 62 -2.66 -17.57 26.38
N LEU A 63 -1.42 -17.93 26.02
CA LEU A 63 -0.35 -16.98 25.72
C LEU A 63 -0.67 -16.14 24.48
N LYS A 64 -1.19 -16.75 23.41
CA LYS A 64 -1.69 -16.03 22.23
C LYS A 64 -2.83 -15.09 22.58
N CYS A 65 -3.78 -15.50 23.42
CA CYS A 65 -4.86 -14.64 23.90
C CYS A 65 -4.34 -13.48 24.74
N LYS A 66 -3.41 -13.72 25.67
CA LYS A 66 -2.77 -12.66 26.48
C LYS A 66 -2.00 -11.68 25.60
N SER A 67 -1.19 -12.18 24.67
CA SER A 67 -0.43 -11.36 23.71
C SER A 67 -1.36 -10.53 22.83
N ARG A 68 -2.42 -11.13 22.26
CA ARG A 68 -3.44 -10.40 21.49
C ARG A 68 -4.15 -9.33 22.30
N ARG A 69 -4.55 -9.63 23.55
CA ARG A 69 -5.16 -8.63 24.45
C ARG A 69 -4.19 -7.49 24.76
N HIS A 70 -2.93 -7.81 25.02
CA HIS A 70 -1.89 -6.80 25.28
C HIS A 70 -1.64 -5.92 24.06
N HIS A 71 -1.50 -6.52 22.87
CA HIS A 71 -1.36 -5.80 21.60
C HIS A 71 -2.54 -4.86 21.35
N ARG A 72 -3.77 -5.36 21.55
CA ARG A 72 -5.00 -4.56 21.40
C ARG A 72 -5.02 -3.38 22.38
N ARG A 73 -4.74 -3.59 23.66
CA ARG A 73 -4.66 -2.50 24.65
C ARG A 73 -3.62 -1.44 24.29
N ARG A 74 -2.46 -1.85 23.76
CA ARG A 74 -1.43 -0.91 23.30
C ARG A 74 -1.91 -0.10 22.09
N LEU A 75 -2.61 -0.73 21.16
CA LEU A 75 -3.18 -0.06 20.00
C LEU A 75 -4.29 0.91 20.40
N ASP A 76 -5.21 0.50 21.26
CA ASP A 76 -6.29 1.34 21.79
C ASP A 76 -5.71 2.59 22.47
N LYS A 77 -4.67 2.41 23.30
CA LYS A 77 -3.94 3.53 23.90
C LYS A 77 -3.29 4.44 22.84
N ALA A 78 -2.67 3.88 21.80
CA ALA A 78 -2.08 4.66 20.73
C ALA A 78 -3.14 5.46 19.95
N ILE A 79 -4.33 4.91 19.76
CA ILE A 79 -5.50 5.60 19.16
C ILE A 79 -5.92 6.77 20.05
N GLU A 80 -6.10 6.55 21.35
CA GLU A 80 -6.45 7.61 22.32
C GLU A 80 -5.40 8.73 22.32
N ASP A 81 -4.12 8.37 22.37
CA ASP A 81 -3.01 9.32 22.37
C ASP A 81 -2.97 10.13 21.05
N PHE A 82 -3.30 9.50 19.92
CA PHE A 82 -3.41 10.20 18.63
C PHE A 82 -4.56 11.22 18.64
N CYS A 83 -5.74 10.82 19.10
CA CYS A 83 -6.91 11.70 19.23
C CYS A 83 -6.60 12.91 20.13
N LYS A 84 -5.91 12.69 21.26
CA LYS A 84 -5.48 13.77 22.16
C LYS A 84 -4.53 14.74 21.48
N LYS A 85 -3.55 14.25 20.70
CA LYS A 85 -2.58 15.09 19.98
C LYS A 85 -3.23 15.98 18.93
N LEU A 86 -4.29 15.52 18.27
CA LEU A 86 -5.01 16.32 17.28
C LEU A 86 -5.82 17.45 17.91
N GLY A 87 -6.05 17.43 19.24
CA GLY A 87 -6.73 18.51 19.93
C GLY A 87 -8.19 18.69 19.50
N HIS A 88 -8.84 17.64 19.00
CA HIS A 88 -10.23 17.71 18.57
C HIS A 88 -11.16 17.98 19.76
N GLY A 89 -11.38 19.26 20.04
CA GLY A 89 -12.63 19.78 20.58
C GLY A 89 -13.62 19.86 19.44
N ASP A 90 -14.58 18.94 19.43
CA ASP A 90 -15.88 19.02 18.76
C ASP A 90 -15.90 19.38 17.25
N GLY A 91 -15.90 18.35 16.39
CA GLY A 91 -16.45 18.44 15.03
C GLY A 91 -15.49 18.11 13.89
N SER A 92 -15.37 16.84 13.54
CA SER A 92 -15.03 16.44 12.16
C SER A 92 -16.11 17.03 11.25
N ILE A 93 -15.78 18.00 10.40
CA ILE A 93 -16.73 18.55 9.44
C ILE A 93 -16.99 17.47 8.39
N ALA A 94 -18.24 17.04 8.28
CA ALA A 94 -18.64 16.14 7.21
C ALA A 94 -18.47 16.85 5.87
N VAL A 95 -17.80 16.19 4.93
CA VAL A 95 -17.56 16.71 3.57
C VAL A 95 -18.26 15.78 2.61
N ASP A 96 -18.86 16.31 1.54
CA ASP A 96 -19.49 15.47 0.53
C ASP A 96 -18.50 14.49 -0.14
N PRO A 97 -18.94 13.31 -0.58
CA PRO A 97 -18.11 12.38 -1.34
C PRO A 97 -17.51 13.04 -2.60
N GLY A 98 -16.23 12.77 -2.87
CA GLY A 98 -15.53 13.31 -4.02
C GLY A 98 -14.24 14.07 -3.68
N PRO A 99 -13.94 15.17 -4.40
CA PRO A 99 -12.61 15.77 -4.42
C PRO A 99 -12.19 16.47 -3.13
N GLY A 100 -13.15 16.81 -2.27
CA GLY A 100 -12.89 17.48 -0.99
C GLY A 100 -12.38 16.57 0.12
N ARG A 101 -12.23 15.26 -0.13
CA ARG A 101 -11.81 14.26 0.86
C ARG A 101 -10.38 13.75 0.64
N ALA A 102 -9.47 14.63 0.24
CA ALA A 102 -8.04 14.31 0.23
C ALA A 102 -7.39 14.62 1.58
N ILE A 103 -6.17 14.11 1.76
CA ILE A 103 -5.36 14.32 2.96
C ILE A 103 -4.00 14.85 2.54
N MET A 104 -3.58 15.94 3.17
CA MET A 104 -2.24 16.50 3.02
C MET A 104 -1.16 15.47 3.42
N LEU A 105 -0.10 15.35 2.62
CA LEU A 105 0.95 14.37 2.81
C LEU A 105 1.60 14.46 4.20
N LYS A 106 1.85 15.67 4.70
CA LYS A 106 2.38 15.88 6.06
C LYS A 106 1.53 15.18 7.13
N LYS A 107 0.20 15.20 7.00
CA LYS A 107 -0.73 14.54 7.92
C LYS A 107 -0.69 13.02 7.74
N LEU A 108 -0.64 12.53 6.49
CA LEU A 108 -0.50 11.10 6.19
C LEU A 108 0.79 10.51 6.77
N LEU A 109 1.93 11.20 6.60
CA LEU A 109 3.21 10.78 7.15
C LEU A 109 3.21 10.85 8.68
N GLY A 110 2.62 11.88 9.28
CA GLY A 110 2.45 11.97 10.74
C GLY A 110 1.59 10.84 11.30
N PHE A 111 0.51 10.49 10.61
CA PHE A 111 -0.34 9.34 10.92
C PHE A 111 0.45 8.02 10.81
N ALA A 112 1.16 7.81 9.70
CA ALA A 112 1.95 6.60 9.47
C ALA A 112 3.07 6.42 10.49
N GLN A 113 3.74 7.52 10.86
CA GLN A 113 4.79 7.54 11.88
C GLN A 113 4.23 7.22 13.28
N HIS A 114 3.07 7.78 13.65
CA HIS A 114 2.47 7.53 14.96
C HIS A 114 2.08 6.07 15.14
N PHE A 115 1.64 5.40 14.07
CA PHE A 115 1.24 3.99 14.11
C PHE A 115 2.30 3.01 13.61
N ALA A 116 3.53 3.45 13.35
CA ALA A 116 4.59 2.64 12.72
C ALA A 116 4.86 1.30 13.44
N ASP A 117 4.87 1.32 14.78
CA ASP A 117 5.07 0.13 15.61
C ASP A 117 4.00 -0.96 15.41
N PHE A 118 2.79 -0.56 15.00
CA PHE A 118 1.64 -1.45 14.81
C PHE A 118 1.46 -1.87 13.36
N THR A 119 1.85 -1.01 12.42
CA THR A 119 1.72 -1.27 10.99
C THR A 119 2.89 -2.09 10.47
N ARG A 120 4.16 -1.73 10.73
CA ARG A 120 5.35 -2.49 10.31
C ARG A 120 5.24 -2.98 8.86
N ASP A 121 5.17 -4.30 8.68
CA ASP A 121 5.08 -5.05 7.42
C ASP A 121 3.63 -5.23 6.91
N ARG A 122 2.63 -4.70 7.64
CA ARG A 122 1.21 -4.90 7.35
C ARG A 122 0.68 -3.91 6.31
N ASN A 123 -0.45 -4.27 5.73
CA ASN A 123 -1.09 -3.58 4.63
C ASN A 123 -2.43 -2.95 5.03
N MET A 124 -3.18 -2.43 4.05
CA MET A 124 -4.43 -1.71 4.29
C MET A 124 -5.54 -2.62 4.84
N TYR A 125 -5.51 -3.93 4.60
CA TYR A 125 -6.42 -4.88 5.25
C TYR A 125 -6.22 -4.95 6.78
N TYR A 126 -5.05 -4.58 7.28
CA TYR A 126 -4.83 -4.38 8.71
C TYR A 126 -5.17 -2.95 9.15
N VAL A 127 -4.63 -1.95 8.43
CA VAL A 127 -4.72 -0.54 8.82
C VAL A 127 -6.18 -0.07 8.88
N GLU A 128 -6.99 -0.46 7.90
CA GLU A 128 -8.38 -0.02 7.80
C GLU A 128 -9.21 -0.46 9.03
N PRO A 129 -9.42 -1.76 9.30
CA PRO A 129 -10.34 -2.16 10.37
C PRO A 129 -9.78 -1.94 11.78
N ASN A 130 -8.45 -1.94 11.96
CA ASN A 130 -7.82 -1.87 13.29
C ASN A 130 -7.41 -0.45 13.70
N ILE A 131 -7.18 0.46 12.75
CA ILE A 131 -6.72 1.83 13.05
C ILE A 131 -7.75 2.83 12.52
N VAL A 132 -7.97 2.87 11.20
CA VAL A 132 -8.81 3.89 10.55
C VAL A 132 -10.24 3.83 11.08
N ARG A 133 -10.87 2.65 10.99
CA ARG A 133 -12.26 2.48 11.43
C ARG A 133 -12.43 2.72 12.92
N GLN A 134 -11.41 2.40 13.73
CA GLN A 134 -11.46 2.64 15.18
C GLN A 134 -11.36 4.13 15.50
N LEU A 135 -10.46 4.86 14.83
CA LEU A 135 -10.31 6.31 14.98
C LEU A 135 -11.58 7.07 14.60
N THR A 136 -12.20 6.68 13.48
CA THR A 136 -13.36 7.41 12.95
C THR A 136 -14.71 6.89 13.46
N ALA A 137 -14.73 5.80 14.24
CA ALA A 137 -15.96 5.20 14.77
C ALA A 137 -16.85 6.17 15.57
N PRO A 138 -16.32 7.05 16.44
CA PRO A 138 -17.17 7.97 17.21
C PRO A 138 -17.94 8.96 16.32
N TYR A 139 -17.37 9.34 15.17
CA TYR A 139 -17.93 10.35 14.27
C TYR A 139 -18.62 9.74 13.05
N LYS A 140 -18.35 8.47 12.73
CA LYS A 140 -18.81 7.77 11.53
C LYS A 140 -18.46 8.52 10.24
N THR A 141 -17.23 9.03 10.17
CA THR A 141 -16.67 9.75 9.02
C THR A 141 -15.53 8.97 8.36
N SER A 142 -15.08 9.43 7.20
CA SER A 142 -13.82 9.02 6.58
C SER A 142 -12.61 9.50 7.41
N LEU A 143 -11.43 8.92 7.16
CA LEU A 143 -10.19 9.42 7.80
C LEU A 143 -9.86 10.83 7.32
N ALA A 144 -10.18 11.16 6.07
CA ALA A 144 -9.91 12.48 5.51
C ALA A 144 -10.67 13.57 6.28
N GLU A 145 -11.97 13.37 6.52
CA GLU A 145 -12.78 14.26 7.35
C GLU A 145 -12.21 14.36 8.78
N PHE A 146 -11.83 13.22 9.37
CA PHE A 146 -11.26 13.18 10.71
C PHE A 146 -9.93 13.94 10.82
N LEU A 147 -9.02 13.80 9.86
CA LEU A 147 -7.71 14.48 9.87
C LEU A 147 -7.77 15.93 9.38
N GLY A 148 -8.95 16.43 9.00
CA GLY A 148 -9.14 17.74 8.38
C GLY A 148 -8.92 17.66 6.88
N ALA A 149 -10.01 17.41 6.17
CA ALA A 149 -10.06 17.15 4.74
C ALA A 149 -9.58 18.34 3.92
N SER A 150 -9.02 18.05 2.75
CA SER A 150 -8.56 19.04 1.79
C SER A 150 -8.98 18.67 0.37
N ARG A 151 -8.92 19.65 -0.53
CA ARG A 151 -9.11 19.40 -1.97
C ARG A 151 -7.94 18.57 -2.49
N LEU A 152 -8.21 17.54 -3.28
CA LEU A 152 -7.17 16.72 -3.89
C LEU A 152 -6.26 17.53 -4.83
N ASN A 153 -5.00 17.09 -4.88
CA ASN A 153 -4.10 17.35 -6.00
C ASN A 153 -3.96 16.06 -6.83
N TRP A 154 -3.71 14.94 -6.15
CA TRP A 154 -3.45 13.65 -6.78
C TRP A 154 -4.39 12.58 -6.28
N PHE A 155 -4.89 11.77 -7.21
CA PHE A 155 -5.59 10.54 -6.88
C PHE A 155 -4.58 9.41 -6.73
N VAL A 156 -4.79 8.51 -5.77
CA VAL A 156 -3.88 7.37 -5.52
C VAL A 156 -4.57 6.07 -5.89
N SER A 157 -4.08 5.44 -6.96
CA SER A 157 -4.42 4.08 -7.32
C SER A 157 -3.48 3.12 -6.61
N HIS A 158 -4.02 2.21 -5.79
CA HIS A 158 -3.22 1.26 -5.02
C HIS A 158 -3.94 -0.04 -4.74
N TRP A 159 -3.17 -1.11 -4.54
CA TRP A 159 -3.71 -2.35 -3.99
C TRP A 159 -3.70 -2.31 -2.46
N TRP A 160 -4.77 -2.81 -1.84
CA TRP A 160 -4.87 -2.89 -0.38
C TRP A 160 -3.90 -3.88 0.26
N GLY A 161 -3.38 -4.83 -0.52
CA GLY A 161 -2.37 -5.78 -0.06
C GLY A 161 -0.96 -5.21 -0.02
N ASN A 162 -0.70 -4.07 -0.68
CA ASN A 162 0.57 -3.36 -0.59
C ASN A 162 0.88 -3.02 0.86
N ASN A 163 2.16 -3.15 1.22
CA ASN A 163 2.64 -2.68 2.50
C ASN A 163 2.28 -1.20 2.71
N PHE A 164 1.76 -0.88 3.90
CA PHE A 164 1.30 0.47 4.20
C PHE A 164 2.44 1.49 4.23
N GLN A 165 3.58 1.14 4.83
CA GLN A 165 4.74 2.03 4.88
C GLN A 165 5.33 2.26 3.49
N ASP A 166 5.36 1.23 2.64
CA ASP A 166 5.81 1.35 1.27
C ASP A 166 4.89 2.28 0.46
N THR A 167 3.58 2.19 0.68
CA THR A 167 2.62 3.14 0.09
C THR A 167 2.94 4.58 0.51
N MET A 168 3.19 4.83 1.80
CA MET A 168 3.53 6.17 2.30
C MET A 168 4.88 6.67 1.77
N ASN A 169 5.87 5.79 1.67
CA ASN A 169 7.19 6.10 1.13
C ASN A 169 7.11 6.43 -0.37
N ALA A 170 6.34 5.67 -1.16
CA ALA A 170 6.12 5.95 -2.57
C ALA A 170 5.44 7.32 -2.79
N LEU A 171 4.44 7.67 -1.98
CA LEU A 171 3.82 9.00 -2.04
C LEU A 171 4.78 10.13 -1.65
N LYS A 172 5.67 9.87 -0.68
CA LYS A 172 6.72 10.80 -0.32
C LYS A 172 7.71 11.00 -1.47
N GLN A 173 8.15 9.93 -2.13
CA GLN A 173 9.00 10.03 -3.32
C GLN A 173 8.31 10.84 -4.42
N HIS A 174 7.04 10.55 -4.68
CA HIS A 174 6.26 11.30 -5.67
C HIS A 174 6.21 12.80 -5.38
N ALA A 175 5.90 13.19 -4.14
CA ALA A 175 5.83 14.61 -3.77
C ALA A 175 7.19 15.32 -3.86
N ILE A 176 8.29 14.62 -3.54
CA ILE A 176 9.65 15.18 -3.63
C ILE A 176 10.04 15.43 -5.09
N CYS A 177 9.71 14.51 -5.99
CA CYS A 177 10.12 14.56 -7.39
C CYS A 177 9.20 15.44 -8.28
N GLY A 178 7.93 15.58 -7.92
CA GLY A 178 6.86 16.17 -8.75
C GLY A 178 6.78 17.70 -8.85
N LYS A 179 7.91 18.44 -8.79
CA LYS A 179 7.99 19.93 -8.96
C LYS A 179 7.64 20.83 -7.76
N THR A 180 7.61 20.35 -6.53
CA THR A 180 7.48 21.23 -5.34
C THR A 180 8.55 20.94 -4.28
N ALA A 181 9.84 21.03 -4.65
CA ALA A 181 10.93 20.81 -3.69
C ALA A 181 10.84 21.74 -2.46
N GLU A 182 10.16 22.89 -2.57
CA GLU A 182 9.99 23.86 -1.48
C GLU A 182 8.82 23.54 -0.52
N ASP A 183 7.75 22.85 -0.96
CA ASP A 183 6.63 22.41 -0.08
C ASP A 183 5.98 21.08 -0.51
N TRP A 184 6.79 20.05 -0.70
CA TRP A 184 6.33 18.68 -1.00
C TRP A 184 5.38 18.13 0.08
N SER A 185 5.44 18.68 1.30
CA SER A 185 4.62 18.24 2.43
C SER A 185 3.14 18.66 2.31
N GLY A 186 2.87 19.71 1.53
CA GLY A 186 1.54 20.28 1.29
C GLY A 186 0.68 19.56 0.25
N VAL A 187 1.24 18.60 -0.50
CA VAL A 187 0.52 17.87 -1.55
C VAL A 187 -0.62 17.04 -0.95
N ASN A 188 -1.82 17.15 -1.54
CA ASN A 188 -3.02 16.46 -1.05
C ASN A 188 -3.32 15.21 -1.88
N TYR A 189 -3.43 14.07 -1.21
CA TYR A 189 -3.69 12.78 -1.83
C TYR A 189 -5.08 12.26 -1.49
N TRP A 190 -5.83 11.87 -2.51
CA TRP A 190 -7.07 11.13 -2.36
C TRP A 190 -6.77 9.64 -2.41
N ILE A 191 -7.08 8.91 -1.33
CA ILE A 191 -6.73 7.48 -1.18
C ILE A 191 -7.99 6.74 -0.76
N CYS A 192 -8.44 5.75 -1.54
CA CYS A 192 -9.75 5.12 -1.35
C CYS A 192 -10.00 4.61 0.10
N THR A 193 -8.96 4.09 0.76
CA THR A 193 -9.04 3.62 2.16
C THR A 193 -9.34 4.75 3.15
N PHE A 194 -8.88 5.96 2.87
CA PHE A 194 -8.93 7.11 3.79
C PHE A 194 -10.00 8.13 3.42
N SER A 195 -10.32 8.25 2.13
CA SER A 195 -11.24 9.23 1.57
C SER A 195 -12.68 8.74 1.53
N ASN A 196 -12.90 7.43 1.32
CA ASN A 196 -14.23 6.83 1.44
C ASN A 196 -14.60 6.69 2.93
N ASN A 197 -15.87 6.94 3.26
CA ASN A 197 -16.39 6.63 4.57
C ASN A 197 -16.54 5.12 4.76
N GLN A 198 -15.57 4.51 5.45
CA GLN A 198 -15.51 3.07 5.69
C GLN A 198 -16.66 2.53 6.56
N HIS A 199 -17.44 3.40 7.21
CA HIS A 199 -18.65 3.02 7.96
C HIS A 199 -19.89 2.96 7.08
N LYS A 200 -19.84 3.58 5.90
CA LYS A 200 -20.97 3.80 4.99
C LYS A 200 -20.60 3.50 3.54
N LEU A 201 -19.82 2.45 3.29
CA LEU A 201 -19.32 2.11 1.95
C LEU A 201 -20.41 1.97 0.87
N LYS A 202 -21.62 1.54 1.25
CA LYS A 202 -22.76 1.49 0.32
C LYS A 202 -23.20 2.87 -0.20
N GLU A 203 -23.02 3.91 0.60
CA GLU A 203 -23.29 5.30 0.21
C GLU A 203 -22.15 5.86 -0.65
N GLU A 204 -20.92 5.34 -0.49
CA GLU A 204 -19.75 5.73 -1.30
C GLU A 204 -19.77 5.15 -2.72
N ILE A 205 -20.51 4.05 -2.92
CA ILE A 205 -20.69 3.35 -4.20
C ILE A 205 -22.17 3.00 -4.36
N PRO A 206 -23.06 3.97 -4.64
CA PRO A 206 -24.52 3.81 -4.58
C PRO A 206 -25.13 3.04 -5.78
N GLY A 207 -24.32 2.24 -6.49
CA GLY A 207 -24.74 1.41 -7.62
C GLY A 207 -24.17 1.89 -8.95
N ARG A 208 -24.46 3.15 -9.33
CA ARG A 208 -23.82 3.78 -10.49
C ARG A 208 -22.39 4.20 -10.14
N LEU A 209 -21.42 3.83 -10.97
CA LEU A 209 -20.02 4.17 -10.72
C LEU A 209 -19.79 5.67 -10.79
N GLU A 210 -20.52 6.41 -11.63
CA GLU A 210 -20.36 7.86 -11.74
C GLU A 210 -20.77 8.60 -10.47
N ASP A 211 -21.67 8.00 -9.69
CA ASP A 211 -22.12 8.55 -8.41
C ASP A 211 -21.17 8.24 -7.26
N SER A 212 -20.18 7.37 -7.50
CA SER A 212 -19.20 6.98 -6.48
C SER A 212 -18.26 8.12 -6.10
N SER A 213 -17.77 8.05 -4.87
CA SER A 213 -16.84 9.05 -4.32
C SER A 213 -15.53 9.12 -5.10
N PHE A 214 -14.98 7.98 -5.52
CA PHE A 214 -13.73 7.95 -6.30
C PHE A 214 -13.94 8.53 -7.70
N PHE A 215 -15.06 8.24 -8.38
CA PHE A 215 -15.33 8.78 -9.71
C PHE A 215 -15.46 10.30 -9.64
N LYS A 216 -16.23 10.80 -8.66
CA LYS A 216 -16.38 12.24 -8.41
C LYS A 216 -15.03 12.92 -8.12
N ALA A 217 -14.14 12.27 -7.38
CA ALA A 217 -12.81 12.79 -7.11
C ALA A 217 -11.97 12.90 -8.40
N LEU A 218 -11.90 11.79 -9.16
CA LEU A 218 -11.09 11.68 -10.36
C LEU A 218 -11.56 12.59 -11.51
N HIS A 219 -12.89 12.71 -11.71
CA HIS A 219 -13.51 13.55 -12.74
C HIS A 219 -13.83 14.98 -12.28
N SER A 220 -13.32 15.42 -11.12
CA SER A 220 -13.65 16.73 -10.55
C SER A 220 -13.07 17.93 -11.30
N GLY A 221 -12.11 17.73 -12.19
CA GLY A 221 -11.30 18.79 -12.79
C GLY A 221 -10.25 19.40 -11.85
N PHE A 222 -10.15 18.93 -10.60
CA PHE A 222 -9.09 19.32 -9.66
C PHE A 222 -7.97 18.28 -9.53
N CYS A 223 -8.12 17.11 -10.16
CA CYS A 223 -7.13 16.05 -10.13
C CYS A 223 -6.04 16.36 -11.16
N ASP A 224 -4.82 16.61 -10.69
CA ASP A 224 -3.66 16.87 -11.54
C ASP A 224 -3.21 15.61 -12.29
N GLY A 225 -3.37 14.44 -11.67
CA GLY A 225 -2.96 13.14 -12.20
C GLY A 225 -3.23 12.01 -11.22
N VAL A 226 -2.82 10.80 -11.58
CA VAL A 226 -2.96 9.61 -10.73
C VAL A 226 -1.60 9.02 -10.38
N CYS A 227 -1.35 8.88 -9.08
CA CYS A 227 -0.21 8.10 -8.58
C CYS A 227 -0.61 6.64 -8.46
N MET A 228 -0.04 5.77 -9.28
CA MET A 228 -0.18 4.33 -9.15
C MET A 228 0.97 3.77 -8.31
N ILE A 229 0.63 3.27 -7.11
CA ILE A 229 1.61 2.74 -6.16
C ILE A 229 1.96 1.30 -6.51
N LEU A 230 3.09 1.10 -7.17
CA LEU A 230 3.57 -0.22 -7.56
C LEU A 230 4.42 -0.87 -6.47
N ASP A 231 4.34 -2.19 -6.42
CA ASP A 231 5.34 -3.06 -5.79
C ASP A 231 6.24 -3.69 -6.87
N GLU A 232 7.18 -4.54 -6.46
CA GLU A 232 8.11 -5.24 -7.37
C GLU A 232 7.40 -6.18 -8.36
N HIS A 233 6.12 -6.50 -8.13
CA HIS A 233 5.33 -7.41 -8.95
C HIS A 233 4.26 -6.70 -9.78
N ALA A 234 4.16 -5.38 -9.63
CA ALA A 234 3.10 -4.54 -10.16
C ALA A 234 1.70 -5.10 -9.88
N GLU A 235 1.48 -5.62 -8.66
CA GLU A 235 0.20 -6.23 -8.26
C GLU A 235 -1.02 -5.32 -8.42
N PRO A 236 -0.97 -3.99 -8.26
CA PRO A 236 -2.13 -3.14 -8.52
C PRO A 236 -2.77 -3.37 -9.89
N LEU A 237 -1.97 -3.55 -10.95
CA LEU A 237 -2.49 -3.78 -12.30
C LEU A 237 -3.06 -5.19 -12.51
N THR A 238 -2.99 -6.05 -11.49
CA THR A 238 -3.69 -7.34 -11.44
C THR A 238 -5.03 -7.25 -10.70
N ARG A 239 -5.48 -6.06 -10.31
CA ARG A 239 -6.71 -5.82 -9.55
C ARG A 239 -7.73 -5.06 -10.39
N SER A 240 -8.93 -5.61 -10.53
CA SER A 240 -9.97 -5.01 -11.40
C SER A 240 -10.30 -3.57 -11.01
N TRP A 241 -10.35 -3.23 -9.72
CA TRP A 241 -10.60 -1.84 -9.29
C TRP A 241 -9.50 -0.85 -9.72
N CYS A 242 -8.23 -1.24 -9.69
CA CYS A 242 -7.14 -0.40 -10.21
C CYS A 242 -7.19 -0.31 -11.74
N LEU A 243 -7.68 -1.35 -12.42
CA LEU A 243 -7.94 -1.29 -13.86
C LEU A 243 -9.08 -0.35 -14.21
N PHE A 244 -10.15 -0.34 -13.43
CA PHE A 244 -11.20 0.64 -13.59
C PHE A 244 -10.64 2.06 -13.49
N GLU A 245 -9.82 2.34 -12.47
CA GLU A 245 -9.15 3.64 -12.32
C GLU A 245 -8.27 3.97 -13.53
N PHE A 246 -7.50 3.00 -14.04
CA PHE A 246 -6.70 3.15 -15.25
C PHE A 246 -7.55 3.45 -16.50
N LEU A 247 -8.69 2.77 -16.65
CA LEU A 247 -9.63 3.05 -17.73
C LEU A 247 -10.13 4.50 -17.68
N GLN A 248 -10.44 5.01 -16.48
CA GLN A 248 -10.84 6.40 -16.31
C GLN A 248 -9.70 7.38 -16.64
N ILE A 249 -8.46 7.06 -16.28
CA ILE A 249 -7.28 7.85 -16.64
C ILE A 249 -7.15 7.98 -18.15
N VAL A 250 -7.26 6.87 -18.90
CA VAL A 250 -7.18 6.88 -20.36
C VAL A 250 -8.20 7.85 -20.97
N GLN A 251 -9.43 7.86 -20.44
CA GLN A 251 -10.45 8.80 -20.91
C GLN A 251 -10.16 10.26 -20.54
N LEU A 252 -9.62 10.49 -19.34
CA LEU A 252 -9.31 11.84 -18.86
C LEU A 252 -8.13 12.46 -19.61
N SER A 253 -7.09 11.67 -19.90
CA SER A 253 -5.94 12.12 -20.70
C SER A 253 -6.31 12.55 -22.12
N GLU A 254 -7.41 12.01 -22.67
CA GLU A 254 -7.92 12.43 -23.99
C GLU A 254 -8.77 13.71 -23.91
N LYS A 255 -9.36 14.02 -22.76
CA LYS A 255 -10.31 15.13 -22.57
C LYS A 255 -9.69 16.37 -21.94
N MET A 256 -8.70 16.20 -21.07
CA MET A 256 -8.12 17.28 -20.26
C MET A 256 -6.67 17.54 -20.67
N LYS A 257 -6.38 18.76 -21.14
CA LYS A 257 -5.04 19.13 -21.63
C LYS A 257 -3.97 19.18 -20.54
N ASP A 258 -4.35 19.58 -19.32
CA ASP A 258 -3.41 19.80 -18.21
C ASP A 258 -3.34 18.59 -17.25
N PHE A 259 -4.02 17.50 -17.59
CA PHE A 259 -3.98 16.27 -16.80
C PHE A 259 -2.67 15.53 -17.06
N GLN A 260 -1.92 15.25 -16.00
CA GLN A 260 -0.62 14.60 -16.06
C GLN A 260 -0.71 13.09 -16.36
N GLY A 261 -1.91 12.52 -16.36
CA GLY A 261 -2.10 11.10 -16.67
C GLY A 261 -1.68 10.20 -15.52
N LEU A 262 -1.09 9.06 -15.86
CA LEU A 262 -0.64 8.05 -14.92
C LEU A 262 0.82 8.28 -14.54
N VAL A 263 1.12 8.20 -13.24
CA VAL A 263 2.48 8.26 -12.71
C VAL A 263 2.76 7.02 -11.87
N PHE A 264 3.77 6.25 -12.25
CA PHE A 264 4.18 5.01 -11.60
C PHE A 264 5.12 5.30 -10.43
N CYS A 265 4.60 5.13 -9.22
CA CYS A 265 5.30 5.44 -7.97
C CYS A 265 5.77 4.16 -7.28
N HIS A 266 7.04 4.15 -6.86
CA HIS A 266 7.65 3.09 -6.07
C HIS A 266 8.40 3.69 -4.86
N THR A 267 8.71 2.87 -3.86
CA THR A 267 9.47 3.30 -2.67
C THR A 267 10.86 3.83 -3.01
N SER A 268 11.44 3.33 -4.09
CA SER A 268 12.74 3.76 -4.61
C SER A 268 12.70 5.05 -5.43
N GLY A 269 11.51 5.56 -5.78
CA GLY A 269 11.35 6.72 -6.65
C GLY A 269 10.20 6.56 -7.64
N VAL A 270 10.08 7.51 -8.57
CA VAL A 270 9.04 7.57 -9.59
C VAL A 270 9.65 7.22 -10.95
N LEU A 271 9.03 6.29 -11.68
CA LEU A 271 9.51 5.87 -13.00
C LEU A 271 9.43 7.04 -14.01
N ASP A 272 8.30 7.72 -14.06
CA ASP A 272 8.02 8.82 -15.00
C ASP A 272 8.93 10.04 -14.79
N TYR A 273 9.49 10.20 -13.60
CA TYR A 273 10.46 11.25 -13.29
C TYR A 273 11.91 10.75 -13.34
N GLY A 274 12.11 9.46 -13.63
CA GLY A 274 13.41 8.80 -13.70
C GLY A 274 14.18 8.78 -12.39
N THR A 275 13.48 8.84 -11.26
CA THR A 275 14.10 8.82 -9.92
C THR A 275 14.03 7.45 -9.25
N ALA A 276 13.26 6.51 -9.79
CA ALA A 276 13.29 5.13 -9.34
C ALA A 276 14.66 4.50 -9.58
N SER A 277 15.03 3.46 -8.81
CA SER A 277 16.26 2.74 -9.08
C SER A 277 16.20 1.98 -10.42
N VAL A 278 17.33 1.90 -11.13
CA VAL A 278 17.42 1.22 -12.44
C VAL A 278 16.89 -0.21 -12.37
N ALA A 279 17.26 -0.96 -11.33
CA ALA A 279 16.83 -2.35 -11.14
C ALA A 279 15.30 -2.47 -11.01
N VAL A 280 14.68 -1.59 -10.22
CA VAL A 280 13.23 -1.53 -10.04
C VAL A 280 12.54 -1.14 -11.33
N ALA A 281 13.02 -0.09 -12.01
CA ALA A 281 12.43 0.37 -13.27
C ALA A 281 12.42 -0.76 -14.31
N LEU A 282 13.56 -1.45 -14.52
CA LEU A 282 13.64 -2.59 -15.43
C LEU A 282 12.74 -3.76 -15.00
N GLY A 283 12.68 -4.06 -13.69
CA GLY A 283 11.84 -5.11 -13.13
C GLY A 283 10.35 -4.88 -13.39
N ILE A 284 9.87 -3.68 -13.05
CA ILE A 284 8.49 -3.25 -13.32
C ILE A 284 8.20 -3.32 -14.82
N CYS A 285 9.06 -2.73 -15.66
CA CYS A 285 8.79 -2.67 -17.10
C CYS A 285 8.77 -4.05 -17.76
N LYS A 286 9.65 -4.96 -17.34
CA LYS A 286 9.65 -6.36 -17.79
C LYS A 286 8.36 -7.08 -17.38
N ARG A 287 7.85 -6.80 -16.18
CA ARG A 287 6.61 -7.41 -15.69
C ARG A 287 5.41 -6.88 -16.47
N LEU A 288 5.36 -5.57 -16.67
CA LEU A 288 4.23 -4.92 -17.30
C LEU A 288 4.14 -5.17 -18.82
N SER A 289 5.26 -5.34 -19.51
CA SER A 289 5.27 -5.62 -20.96
C SER A 289 4.57 -6.93 -21.32
N ASN A 290 4.57 -7.90 -20.40
CA ASN A 290 3.94 -9.21 -20.55
C ASN A 290 2.57 -9.30 -19.86
N MET A 291 2.09 -8.23 -19.25
CA MET A 291 0.83 -8.23 -18.52
C MET A 291 -0.37 -8.20 -19.49
N ARG A 292 -1.43 -8.92 -19.10
CA ARG A 292 -2.74 -8.93 -19.77
C ARG A 292 -3.76 -8.47 -18.75
N LEU A 293 -4.46 -7.37 -19.04
CA LEU A 293 -5.35 -6.76 -18.06
C LEU A 293 -6.64 -7.58 -17.85
N GLU A 294 -7.01 -8.44 -18.80
CA GLU A 294 -8.14 -9.37 -18.64
C GLU A 294 -7.96 -10.37 -17.47
N ASP A 295 -6.71 -10.69 -17.12
CA ASP A 295 -6.36 -11.64 -16.07
C ASP A 295 -6.51 -11.03 -14.66
N ALA A 296 -6.88 -9.74 -14.55
CA ALA A 296 -7.06 -9.07 -13.28
C ALA A 296 -8.21 -9.65 -12.46
N SER A 297 -8.04 -9.65 -11.15
CA SER A 297 -8.96 -10.25 -10.17
C SER A 297 -9.63 -9.20 -9.28
N ALA A 298 -10.85 -9.53 -8.84
CA ALA A 298 -11.59 -8.78 -7.83
C ALA A 298 -12.01 -9.71 -6.69
N SER A 299 -12.19 -9.15 -5.49
CA SER A 299 -12.72 -9.92 -4.36
C SER A 299 -14.22 -10.23 -4.53
N SER A 300 -14.90 -9.48 -5.39
CA SER A 300 -16.29 -9.68 -5.78
C SER A 300 -16.33 -10.00 -7.27
N GLN A 301 -16.92 -11.14 -7.63
CA GLN A 301 -17.06 -11.54 -9.02
C GLN A 301 -17.93 -10.56 -9.83
N SER A 302 -18.96 -9.99 -9.20
CA SER A 302 -19.80 -8.97 -9.82
C SER A 302 -19.03 -7.70 -10.19
N ASP A 303 -18.05 -7.31 -9.36
CA ASP A 303 -17.22 -6.12 -9.64
C ASP A 303 -16.31 -6.39 -10.84
N LYS A 304 -15.72 -7.60 -10.93
CA LYS A 304 -14.92 -7.99 -12.09
C LYS A 304 -15.76 -7.96 -13.36
N GLU A 305 -16.92 -8.61 -13.38
CA GLU A 305 -17.80 -8.66 -14.55
C GLU A 305 -18.23 -7.27 -15.00
N MET A 306 -18.58 -6.40 -14.05
CA MET A 306 -18.93 -5.01 -14.33
C MET A 306 -17.77 -4.24 -14.97
N ILE A 307 -16.57 -4.36 -14.41
CA ILE A 307 -15.39 -3.63 -14.90
C ILE A 307 -14.94 -4.18 -16.25
N ASP A 308 -14.95 -5.50 -16.43
CA ASP A 308 -14.62 -6.14 -17.69
C ASP A 308 -15.60 -5.70 -18.79
N ALA A 309 -16.90 -5.62 -18.48
CA ALA A 309 -17.91 -5.10 -19.40
C ALA A 309 -17.65 -3.62 -19.77
N LEU A 310 -17.23 -2.79 -18.83
CA LEU A 310 -16.87 -1.38 -19.10
C LEU A 310 -15.65 -1.25 -20.00
N VAL A 311 -14.64 -2.11 -19.84
CA VAL A 311 -13.48 -2.14 -20.73
C VAL A 311 -13.91 -2.47 -22.16
N ILE A 312 -14.76 -3.49 -22.33
CA ILE A 312 -15.27 -3.87 -23.65
C ILE A 312 -16.14 -2.75 -24.26
N ASP A 313 -17.01 -2.13 -23.48
CA ASP A 313 -17.87 -1.04 -23.94
C ASP A 313 -17.07 0.20 -24.38
N GLN A 314 -16.08 0.61 -23.58
CA GLN A 314 -15.37 1.87 -23.79
C GLN A 314 -14.15 1.76 -24.71
N LEU A 315 -13.47 0.61 -24.73
CA LEU A 315 -12.25 0.40 -25.52
C LEU A 315 -12.42 -0.67 -26.61
N GLY A 316 -13.57 -1.33 -26.68
CA GLY A 316 -13.87 -2.39 -27.64
C GLY A 316 -13.23 -3.74 -27.34
N SER A 317 -12.06 -3.78 -26.69
CA SER A 317 -11.37 -5.01 -26.31
C SER A 317 -10.30 -4.80 -25.22
N PHE A 318 -9.96 -5.88 -24.51
CA PHE A 318 -8.79 -5.88 -23.62
C PHE A 318 -7.46 -5.71 -24.36
N ALA A 319 -7.36 -6.12 -25.63
CA ALA A 319 -6.15 -5.89 -26.41
C ALA A 319 -5.86 -4.39 -26.62
N ASN A 320 -6.90 -3.60 -26.88
CA ASN A 320 -6.78 -2.14 -26.94
C ASN A 320 -6.40 -1.55 -25.58
N PHE A 321 -6.94 -2.11 -24.50
CA PHE A 321 -6.63 -1.65 -23.16
C PHE A 321 -5.17 -1.94 -22.76
N ASP A 322 -4.68 -3.15 -23.04
CA ASP A 322 -3.28 -3.49 -22.86
C ASP A 322 -2.38 -2.61 -23.72
N SER A 323 -2.81 -2.24 -24.94
CA SER A 323 -2.05 -1.32 -25.80
C SER A 323 -1.93 0.07 -25.20
N LYS A 324 -2.98 0.57 -24.52
CA LYS A 324 -2.92 1.85 -23.79
C LYS A 324 -1.92 1.75 -22.63
N LEU A 325 -1.98 0.68 -21.84
CA LEU A 325 -1.01 0.46 -20.76
C LEU A 325 0.43 0.41 -21.28
N ARG A 326 0.69 -0.34 -22.36
CA ARG A 326 2.02 -0.44 -22.97
C ARG A 326 2.56 0.92 -23.40
N LYS A 327 1.69 1.79 -23.91
CA LYS A 327 2.07 3.16 -24.26
C LYS A 327 2.56 3.94 -23.04
N GLU A 328 1.79 3.96 -21.95
CA GLU A 328 2.19 4.64 -20.70
C GLU A 328 3.53 4.11 -20.17
N ILE A 329 3.74 2.79 -20.23
CA ILE A 329 5.00 2.17 -19.77
C ILE A 329 6.18 2.59 -20.63
N ILE A 330 6.01 2.64 -21.95
CA ILE A 330 7.08 3.08 -22.87
C ILE A 330 7.47 4.52 -22.56
N GLU A 331 6.49 5.40 -22.35
CA GLU A 331 6.74 6.81 -22.01
C GLU A 331 7.49 6.93 -20.67
N ALA A 332 7.05 6.20 -19.64
CA ALA A 332 7.73 6.16 -18.35
C ALA A 332 9.16 5.58 -18.44
N MET A 333 9.35 4.55 -19.27
CA MET A 333 10.66 3.95 -19.53
C MET A 333 11.62 4.92 -20.20
N ASP A 334 11.17 5.63 -21.22
CA ASP A 334 11.98 6.60 -21.94
C ASP A 334 12.40 7.73 -21.01
N ALA A 335 11.48 8.21 -20.16
CA ALA A 335 11.80 9.20 -19.14
C ALA A 335 12.85 8.70 -18.14
N ALA A 336 12.72 7.47 -17.65
CA ALA A 336 13.69 6.85 -16.75
C ALA A 336 15.07 6.68 -17.40
N LYS A 337 15.10 6.15 -18.63
CA LYS A 337 16.33 5.99 -19.40
C LYS A 337 17.07 7.31 -19.59
N LEU A 338 16.36 8.36 -20.01
CA LEU A 338 16.94 9.70 -20.20
C LEU A 338 17.47 10.31 -18.88
N ALA A 339 16.85 10.01 -17.74
CA ALA A 339 17.35 10.46 -16.44
C ALA A 339 18.66 9.74 -16.07
N TYR A 340 18.71 8.42 -16.23
CA TYR A 340 19.91 7.64 -15.93
C TYR A 340 21.08 8.01 -16.85
N GLU A 341 20.84 8.17 -18.16
CA GLU A 341 21.87 8.60 -19.10
C GLU A 341 22.49 9.94 -18.70
N ARG A 342 21.68 10.90 -18.24
CA ARG A 342 22.16 12.19 -17.72
C ARG A 342 23.00 12.03 -16.45
N GLU A 343 22.59 11.17 -15.53
CA GLU A 343 23.33 10.88 -14.31
C GLU A 343 24.68 10.22 -14.61
N PHE A 344 24.71 9.23 -15.50
CA PHE A 344 25.96 8.60 -15.95
C PHE A 344 26.92 9.58 -16.62
N GLN A 345 26.40 10.48 -17.49
CA GLN A 345 27.20 11.52 -18.11
C GLN A 345 27.78 12.50 -17.10
N ALA A 346 27.02 12.86 -16.06
CA ALA A 346 27.49 13.75 -14.99
C ALA A 346 28.61 13.11 -14.13
N LEU A 347 28.64 11.77 -14.05
CA LEU A 347 29.67 11.00 -13.34
C LEU A 347 30.89 10.68 -14.21
N ALA A 348 30.82 10.87 -15.52
CA ALA A 348 31.95 10.66 -16.41
C ALA A 348 33.07 11.65 -16.02
N PRO A 349 34.31 11.19 -15.79
CA PRO A 349 35.41 12.10 -15.49
C PRO A 349 35.55 13.09 -16.65
N ALA A 350 35.60 14.39 -16.33
CA ALA A 350 35.93 15.40 -17.32
C ALA A 350 37.23 14.96 -18.00
N GLU A 351 37.19 14.66 -19.30
CA GLU A 351 38.37 14.24 -20.04
C GLU A 351 39.47 15.24 -19.73
N ALA A 352 40.56 14.74 -19.15
CA ALA A 352 41.72 15.54 -18.85
C ALA A 352 42.14 16.20 -20.17
N ASN A 353 42.04 17.53 -20.22
CA ASN A 353 42.77 18.37 -21.14
C ASN A 353 44.28 18.20 -20.89
N SER A 354 44.83 17.01 -21.16
CA SER A 354 46.25 16.83 -21.44
C SER A 354 46.43 17.11 -22.91
N GLY A 355 46.47 18.41 -23.24
CA GLY A 355 46.98 18.85 -24.53
C GLY A 355 48.40 18.29 -24.72
N PRO A 356 48.77 17.88 -25.94
CA PRO A 356 50.12 17.40 -26.20
C PRO A 356 51.10 18.56 -25.93
N GLY A 357 51.89 18.42 -24.87
CA GLY A 357 53.03 19.26 -24.61
C GLY A 357 53.94 19.21 -25.84
N SER A 358 54.04 20.33 -26.53
CA SER A 358 54.93 20.53 -27.67
C SER A 358 56.36 20.23 -27.29
N SER A 359 56.86 19.07 -27.71
CA SER A 359 58.28 18.81 -27.83
C SER A 359 58.82 19.72 -28.94
N GLN A 360 59.38 20.88 -28.57
CA GLN A 360 60.31 21.58 -29.44
C GLN A 360 61.67 20.89 -29.34
N GLU A 361 61.91 19.96 -30.25
CA GLU A 361 63.24 19.68 -30.76
C GLU A 361 63.59 20.74 -31.80
N SER A 362 64.67 21.50 -31.58
CA SER A 362 65.67 21.81 -32.62
C SER A 362 66.75 22.78 -32.13
N LEU A 363 67.98 22.25 -32.14
CA LEU A 363 69.25 22.87 -32.56
C LEU A 363 69.86 24.02 -31.75
#